data_AF-A0A7S0LN61-F1
#
_entry.id   AF-A0A7S0LN61-F1
#
_cell.length_a   1.000
_cell.length_b   1.000
_cell.length_c   1.000
_cell.angle_alpha   90.00
_cell.angle_beta   90.00
_cell.angle_gamma   90.00
#
_symmetry.space_group_name_H-M   'P 1'
#
loop_
_entity.id
_entity.type
_entity.pdbx_description
1 polymer ?
#
loop_
_entity_poly.entity_id
_entity_poly.type
_entity_poly.pdbx_seq_one_letter_code
_entity_poly.pdbx_strand_id
1 'polypeptide(L)'
;SVARLWARRTAVATAGGVAIAIASSPGIRRSVTFWTTVAPFFAEYQLIKVRARCEQCEAQELRSRIDAFHQRSAGKAVDVILQLGGIYVKIGQFASTMGSGILEDAYVQALRPLQDGVPP
;
A
#
# COMPACT_ATOMS: atom_id res chain seq x y z
N SER A 1 12.33 -24.06 36.91
CA SER A 1 12.39 -24.86 35.67
C SER A 1 13.11 -24.05 34.60
N VAL A 2 14.23 -24.57 34.11
CA VAL A 2 15.21 -23.93 33.20
C VAL A 2 14.57 -23.55 31.85
N ALA A 3 13.52 -24.25 31.43
CA ALA A 3 12.80 -24.01 30.17
C ALA A 3 12.19 -22.59 30.02
N ARG A 4 11.77 -21.94 31.13
CA ARG A 4 11.16 -20.60 31.08
C ARG A 4 12.17 -19.47 30.87
N LEU A 5 13.45 -19.69 31.19
CA LEU A 5 14.51 -18.69 30.94
C LEU A 5 15.03 -18.71 29.51
N TRP A 6 15.00 -19.86 28.83
CA TRP A 6 15.39 -19.96 27.42
C TRP A 6 14.34 -19.35 26.48
N ALA A 7 13.05 -19.49 26.80
CA ALA A 7 11.97 -18.89 26.01
C ALA A 7 11.97 -17.34 26.04
N ARG A 8 12.46 -16.71 27.12
CA ARG A 8 12.52 -15.24 27.22
C ARG A 8 13.72 -14.63 26.48
N ARG A 9 14.79 -15.39 26.24
CA ARG A 9 16.00 -14.89 25.54
C ARG A 9 15.88 -14.98 24.02
N THR A 10 15.15 -15.96 23.50
CA THR A 10 14.87 -16.08 22.05
C THR A 10 13.91 -15.01 21.54
N ALA A 11 12.89 -14.64 22.32
CA ALA A 11 11.94 -13.59 21.93
C ALA A 11 12.57 -12.19 21.85
N VAL A 12 13.56 -11.89 22.70
CA VAL A 12 14.28 -10.60 22.68
C VAL A 12 15.27 -10.52 21.51
N ALA A 13 15.90 -11.64 21.13
CA ALA A 13 16.84 -11.68 20.01
C ALA A 13 16.15 -11.47 18.65
N THR A 14 14.95 -12.01 18.44
CA THR A 14 14.18 -11.80 17.20
C THR A 14 13.65 -10.37 17.07
N ALA A 15 13.13 -9.78 18.14
CA ALA A 15 12.66 -8.40 18.13
C ALA A 15 13.82 -7.38 17.97
N GLY A 16 14.94 -7.59 18.65
CA GLY A 16 16.13 -6.74 18.55
C GLY A 16 16.78 -6.79 17.15
N GLY A 17 16.87 -7.97 16.53
CA GLY A 17 17.40 -8.13 15.18
C GLY A 17 16.56 -7.43 14.10
N VAL A 18 15.22 -7.49 14.22
CA VAL A 18 14.30 -6.77 13.32
C VAL A 18 14.45 -5.26 13.47
N ALA A 19 14.51 -4.74 14.70
CA ALA A 19 14.69 -3.31 14.94
C ALA A 19 16.03 -2.78 14.39
N ILE A 20 17.12 -3.53 14.56
CA ILE A 20 18.44 -3.17 14.04
C ILE A 20 18.45 -3.23 12.50
N ALA A 21 17.83 -4.24 11.88
CA ALA A 21 17.73 -4.34 10.42
C ALA A 21 16.91 -3.19 9.79
N ILE A 22 15.81 -2.79 10.43
CA ILE A 22 15.00 -1.63 10.03
C ILE A 22 15.81 -0.33 10.13
N ALA A 23 16.65 -0.18 11.16
CA ALA A 23 17.48 0.99 11.34
C ALA A 23 18.68 1.05 10.38
N SER A 24 19.25 -0.10 10.02
CA SER A 24 20.55 -0.19 9.35
C SER A 24 20.47 -0.09 7.82
N SER A 25 19.30 -0.29 7.21
CA SER A 25 19.17 -0.23 5.75
C SER A 25 18.13 0.80 5.29
N PRO A 26 18.54 1.80 4.48
CA PRO A 26 17.59 2.73 3.86
C PRO A 26 16.52 2.03 3.02
N GLY A 27 16.83 0.86 2.46
CA GLY A 27 15.90 0.03 1.69
C GLY A 27 14.77 -0.57 2.54
N ILE A 28 15.08 -1.20 3.68
CA ILE A 28 14.05 -1.78 4.55
C ILE A 28 13.16 -0.68 5.13
N ARG A 29 13.73 0.46 5.53
CA ARG A 29 12.93 1.60 6.02
C ARG A 29 11.93 2.08 4.97
N ARG A 30 12.35 2.25 3.71
CA ARG A 30 11.45 2.64 2.60
C ARG A 30 10.38 1.59 2.34
N SER A 31 10.74 0.29 2.36
CA SER A 31 9.77 -0.80 2.21
C SER A 31 8.75 -0.84 3.34
N VAL A 32 9.18 -0.65 4.59
CA VAL A 32 8.28 -0.56 5.74
C VAL A 32 7.35 0.62 5.56
N THR A 33 7.86 1.83 5.27
CA THR A 33 7.03 3.02 5.02
C THR A 33 6.02 2.79 3.88
N PHE A 34 6.45 2.15 2.79
CA PHE A 34 5.54 1.78 1.70
C PHE A 34 4.43 0.84 2.20
N TRP A 35 4.79 -0.29 2.79
CA TRP A 35 3.81 -1.30 3.21
C TRP A 35 2.89 -0.79 4.34
N THR A 36 3.39 -0.01 5.30
CA THR A 36 2.55 0.58 6.35
C THR A 36 1.55 1.59 5.80
N THR A 37 1.86 2.21 4.66
CA THR A 37 0.96 3.19 4.05
C THR A 37 0.00 2.55 3.03
N VAL A 38 0.44 1.52 2.31
CA VAL A 38 -0.40 0.81 1.32
C VAL A 38 -1.34 -0.22 1.97
N ALA A 39 -0.89 -0.94 3.01
CA ALA A 39 -1.70 -1.99 3.64
C ALA A 39 -3.07 -1.51 4.15
N PRO A 40 -3.22 -0.30 4.75
CA PRO A 40 -4.52 0.24 5.15
C PRO A 40 -5.50 0.39 3.98
N PHE A 41 -5.03 0.84 2.80
CA PHE A 41 -5.89 0.97 1.62
C PHE A 41 -6.39 -0.40 1.15
N PHE A 42 -5.51 -1.39 1.11
CA PHE A 42 -5.90 -2.76 0.75
C PHE A 42 -6.88 -3.35 1.75
N ALA A 43 -6.64 -3.15 3.06
CA ALA A 43 -7.53 -3.61 4.12
C ALA A 43 -8.93 -2.96 4.01
N GLU A 44 -8.99 -1.65 3.77
CA GLU A 44 -10.24 -0.90 3.60
C GLU A 44 -11.02 -1.39 2.37
N TYR A 45 -10.35 -1.62 1.23
CA TYR A 45 -10.97 -2.19 0.04
C TYR A 45 -11.60 -3.57 0.32
N GLN A 46 -10.87 -4.47 1.00
CA GLN A 46 -11.42 -5.78 1.37
C GLN A 46 -12.57 -5.66 2.36
N LEU A 47 -12.48 -4.73 3.30
CA LEU A 47 -13.54 -4.46 4.26
C LEU A 47 -14.82 -3.98 3.57
N ILE A 48 -14.73 -3.13 2.54
CA ILE A 48 -15.88 -2.69 1.73
C ILE A 48 -16.54 -3.90 1.06
N LYS A 49 -15.76 -4.80 0.45
CA LYS A 49 -16.29 -6.00 -0.21
C LYS A 49 -16.93 -6.97 0.78
N VAL A 50 -16.28 -7.20 1.92
CA VAL A 50 -16.81 -8.08 2.98
C VAL A 50 -18.09 -7.51 3.55
N ARG A 51 -18.13 -6.22 3.89
CA ARG A 51 -19.34 -5.55 4.40
C ARG A 51 -20.48 -5.61 3.40
N ALA A 52 -20.24 -5.28 2.14
CA ALA A 52 -21.26 -5.36 1.10
C ALA A 52 -21.80 -6.79 0.91
N ARG A 53 -20.95 -7.82 1.07
CA ARG A 53 -21.37 -9.22 1.04
C ARG A 53 -22.24 -9.57 2.26
N CYS A 54 -21.87 -9.10 3.45
CA CYS A 54 -22.63 -9.30 4.68
C CYS A 54 -23.98 -8.57 4.66
N GLU A 55 -24.02 -7.36 4.09
CA GLU A 55 -25.22 -6.53 3.95
C GLU A 55 -26.11 -6.97 2.78
N GLN A 56 -25.66 -7.94 1.97
CA GLN A 56 -26.28 -8.33 0.69
C GLN A 56 -26.58 -7.12 -0.21
N CYS A 57 -25.65 -6.15 -0.25
CA CYS A 57 -25.79 -4.95 -1.07
C CYS A 57 -25.99 -5.32 -2.55
N GLU A 58 -26.79 -4.52 -3.24
CA GLU A 58 -26.89 -4.59 -4.68
C GLU A 58 -25.55 -4.26 -5.36
N ALA A 59 -25.33 -4.86 -6.53
CA ALA A 59 -24.10 -4.67 -7.29
C ALA A 59 -23.81 -3.20 -7.60
N GLN A 60 -24.85 -2.40 -7.83
CA GLN A 60 -24.74 -0.97 -8.10
C GLN A 60 -24.25 -0.18 -6.89
N GLU A 61 -24.72 -0.54 -5.69
CA GLU A 61 -24.31 0.11 -4.45
C GLU A 61 -22.87 -0.23 -4.09
N LEU A 62 -22.47 -1.51 -4.25
CA LEU A 62 -21.09 -1.93 -4.09
C LEU A 62 -20.16 -1.15 -5.04
N ARG A 63 -20.56 -1.00 -6.30
CA ARG A 63 -19.76 -0.26 -7.29
C ARG A 63 -19.59 1.20 -6.88
N SER A 64 -20.67 1.87 -6.47
CA SER A 64 -20.59 3.25 -5.95
C SER A 64 -19.66 3.38 -4.74
N ARG A 65 -19.72 2.44 -3.78
CA ARG A 65 -18.84 2.43 -2.60
C ARG A 65 -17.37 2.21 -2.97
N ILE A 66 -17.10 1.37 -3.97
CA ILE A 66 -15.76 1.11 -4.51
C ILE A 66 -15.23 2.33 -5.28
N ASP A 67 -16.05 2.94 -6.14
CA ASP A 67 -15.68 4.13 -6.92
C ASP A 67 -15.31 5.30 -5.98
N ALA A 68 -16.14 5.53 -4.95
CA ALA A 68 -15.86 6.51 -3.91
C ALA A 68 -14.57 6.19 -3.12
N PHE A 69 -14.21 4.91 -2.96
CA PHE A 69 -12.95 4.48 -2.36
C PHE A 69 -11.76 4.78 -3.26
N HIS A 70 -11.87 4.47 -4.54
CA HIS A 70 -10.80 4.74 -5.49
C HIS A 70 -10.56 6.24 -5.66
N GLN A 71 -11.61 7.06 -5.74
CA GLN A 71 -11.45 8.52 -5.81
C GLN A 71 -10.71 9.11 -4.59
N ARG A 72 -11.05 8.67 -3.36
CA ARG A 72 -10.38 9.20 -2.14
C ARG A 72 -8.97 8.66 -1.92
N SER A 73 -8.68 7.45 -2.39
CA SER A 73 -7.39 6.78 -2.15
C SER A 73 -6.38 7.00 -3.27
N ALA A 74 -6.83 7.33 -4.48
CA ALA A 74 -5.96 7.59 -5.63
C ALA A 74 -4.97 8.72 -5.36
N GLY A 75 -5.44 9.88 -4.88
CA GLY A 75 -4.54 11.00 -4.54
C GLY A 75 -3.50 10.61 -3.49
N LYS A 76 -3.93 9.93 -2.42
CA LYS A 76 -3.04 9.48 -1.34
C LYS A 76 -1.99 8.47 -1.84
N ALA A 77 -2.36 7.57 -2.75
CA ALA A 77 -1.42 6.62 -3.33
C ALA A 77 -0.33 7.31 -4.16
N VAL A 78 -0.67 8.38 -4.89
CA VAL A 78 0.29 9.19 -5.64
C VAL A 78 1.26 9.91 -4.71
N ASP A 79 0.75 10.53 -3.64
CA ASP A 79 1.58 11.22 -2.66
C ASP A 79 2.62 10.29 -2.04
N VAL A 80 2.23 9.05 -1.73
CA VAL A 80 3.12 8.02 -1.19
C VAL A 80 4.19 7.60 -2.19
N ILE A 81 3.80 7.41 -3.46
CA ILE A 81 4.73 7.08 -4.54
C ILE A 81 5.77 8.19 -4.73
N LEU A 82 5.32 9.45 -4.72
CA LEU A 82 6.18 10.63 -4.81
C LEU A 82 7.12 10.76 -3.61
N GLN A 83 6.61 10.58 -2.40
CA GLN A 83 7.38 10.67 -1.16
C GLN A 83 8.49 9.62 -1.10
N LEU A 84 8.23 8.41 -1.61
CA LEU A 84 9.21 7.33 -1.64
C LEU A 84 10.23 7.48 -2.78
N GLY A 85 9.83 8.12 -3.88
CA GLY A 85 10.69 8.44 -5.01
C GLY A 85 11.29 7.20 -5.70
N GLY A 86 12.23 7.43 -6.62
CA GLY A 86 13.04 6.37 -7.22
C GLY A 86 12.23 5.27 -7.93
N ILE A 87 12.41 4.02 -7.51
CA ILE A 87 11.76 2.87 -8.14
C ILE A 87 10.23 2.89 -8.01
N TYR A 88 9.69 3.51 -6.96
CA TYR A 88 8.24 3.58 -6.75
C TYR A 88 7.56 4.51 -7.76
N VAL A 89 8.22 5.59 -8.17
CA VAL A 89 7.74 6.47 -9.26
C VAL A 89 7.70 5.71 -10.58
N LYS A 90 8.74 4.92 -10.87
CA LYS A 90 8.77 4.05 -12.07
C LYS A 90 7.67 2.99 -12.06
N ILE A 91 7.39 2.39 -10.90
CA ILE A 91 6.27 1.46 -10.72
C ILE A 91 4.95 2.20 -10.98
N GLY A 92 4.77 3.42 -10.47
CA GLY A 92 3.61 4.26 -10.75
C GLY A 92 3.44 4.59 -12.24
N GLN A 93 4.52 4.97 -12.91
CA GLN A 93 4.54 5.22 -14.35
C GLN A 93 4.18 3.94 -15.14
N PHE A 94 4.80 2.81 -14.84
CA PHE A 94 4.49 1.52 -15.47
C PHE A 94 3.03 1.09 -15.22
N ALA A 95 2.57 1.20 -13.98
CA ALA A 95 1.19 0.95 -13.58
C ALA A 95 0.20 1.80 -14.41
N SER A 96 0.48 3.08 -14.59
CA SER A 96 -0.37 3.98 -15.38
C SER A 96 -0.37 3.68 -16.89
N THR A 97 0.68 3.05 -17.44
CA THR A 97 0.72 2.58 -18.83
C THR A 97 -0.07 1.28 -19.05
N MET A 98 -0.32 0.49 -18.00
CA MET A 98 -1.10 -0.74 -18.10
C MET A 98 -2.62 -0.51 -18.18
N GLY A 99 -3.08 0.73 -18.01
CA GLY A 99 -4.46 1.15 -18.24
C GLY A 99 -5.49 0.56 -17.26
N SER A 100 -6.77 0.81 -17.59
CA SER A 100 -7.95 0.51 -16.77
C SER A 100 -8.20 -0.98 -16.47
N GLY A 101 -7.39 -1.87 -17.04
CA GLY A 101 -7.47 -3.32 -16.80
C GLY A 101 -6.77 -3.80 -15.54
N ILE A 102 -5.84 -3.00 -14.98
CA ILE A 102 -5.05 -3.35 -13.79
C ILE A 102 -5.17 -2.29 -12.69
N LEU A 103 -5.29 -1.02 -13.04
CA LEU A 103 -5.60 0.06 -12.09
C LEU A 103 -6.94 0.69 -12.44
N GLU A 104 -7.72 1.03 -11.41
CA GLU A 104 -8.94 1.82 -11.58
C GLU A 104 -8.61 3.18 -12.21
N ASP A 105 -9.53 3.70 -13.03
CA ASP A 105 -9.36 4.96 -13.75
C ASP A 105 -8.93 6.12 -12.85
N ALA A 106 -9.42 6.14 -11.60
CA ALA A 106 -9.03 7.15 -10.62
C ALA A 106 -7.52 7.18 -10.36
N TYR A 107 -6.84 6.02 -10.27
CA TYR A 107 -5.40 5.97 -10.10
C TYR A 107 -4.66 6.28 -11.40
N VAL A 108 -5.17 5.84 -12.55
CA VAL A 108 -4.58 6.17 -13.86
C VAL A 108 -4.55 7.68 -14.07
N GLN A 109 -5.66 8.36 -13.78
CA GLN A 109 -5.74 9.82 -13.84
C GLN A 109 -4.82 10.50 -12.82
N ALA A 110 -4.76 9.99 -11.59
CA ALA A 110 -3.91 10.55 -10.56
C ALA A 110 -2.41 10.39 -10.88
N LEU A 111 -2.03 9.31 -11.56
CA LEU A 111 -0.64 9.01 -11.95
C LEU A 111 -0.22 9.66 -13.28
N ARG A 112 -1.16 10.13 -14.12
CA ARG A 112 -0.86 10.79 -15.41
C ARG A 112 0.17 11.92 -15.32
N PRO A 113 0.08 12.86 -14.35
CA PRO A 113 1.08 13.92 -14.23
C PRO A 113 2.52 13.42 -14.00
N LEU A 114 2.70 12.19 -13.48
CA LEU A 114 4.02 11.58 -13.32
C LEU A 114 4.60 11.08 -14.65
N GLN A 115 3.78 10.87 -15.67
CA GLN A 115 4.25 10.52 -17.02
C GLN A 115 4.84 11.75 -17.73
N ASP A 116 4.21 12.91 -17.56
CA ASP A 116 4.58 14.16 -18.23
C ASP A 116 5.75 14.90 -17.56
N GLY A 117 6.04 14.58 -16.29
CA GLY A 117 7.03 15.25 -15.45
C GLY A 117 8.49 14.81 -15.61
N VAL A 118 8.85 14.07 -16.66
CA VAL A 118 10.25 13.77 -16.97
C VAL A 118 10.78 14.83 -17.94
N PRO A 119 11.59 15.82 -17.50
CA PRO A 119 12.29 16.69 -18.44
C PRO A 119 13.27 15.83 -19.27
N PRO A 120 13.52 16.19 -20.54
CA PRO A 120 14.43 15.44 -21.44
C PRO A 120 15.84 15.30 -20.87
#